data_AF-A0AAD8N4P7-F1
#
_entry.id   AF-A0AAD8N4P7-F1
#
_cell.length_a   1.000
_cell.length_b   1.000
_cell.length_c   1.000
_cell.angle_alpha   90.00
_cell.angle_beta   90.00
_cell.angle_gamma   90.00
#
_symmetry.space_group_name_H-M   'P 1'
#
loop_
_entity.id
_entity.type
_entity.pdbx_description
1 polymer ?
#
loop_
_entity_poly.entity_id
_entity_poly.type
_entity_poly.pdbx_seq_one_letter_code
_entity_poly.pdbx_strand_id
1 'polypeptide(L)'
;MPMLSPISLKSWSPPTKESKREQKVLVFDASLLQHELNIPAQFIWPDDEKPSADQPQTPPLVVPPIDLRGFLTGEPDAISNAIMLVDEACQKHGFFQVVNHGIDSKLINEAHKNISSFFGLPLLEKRRAEKKAGDVSGYARSFTNRFSSKLSWKETVNPK
;
A
#
# COMPACT_ATOMS: atom_id res chain seq x y z
N MET A 1 -74.37 1.21 5.34
CA MET A 1 -73.56 1.88 4.30
C MET A 1 -72.81 3.05 4.93
N PRO A 2 -71.50 2.92 5.21
CA PRO A 2 -70.69 4.07 5.60
C PRO A 2 -69.92 4.61 4.37
N MET A 3 -69.95 5.94 4.23
CA MET A 3 -69.25 6.74 3.23
C MET A 3 -67.73 6.61 3.40
N LEU A 4 -67.01 6.29 2.31
CA LEU A 4 -65.55 6.38 2.25
C LEU A 4 -65.16 7.85 1.98
N SER A 5 -64.28 8.39 2.83
CA SER A 5 -63.63 9.69 2.64
C SER A 5 -62.56 9.64 1.52
N PRO A 6 -62.35 10.72 0.74
CA PRO A 6 -61.38 10.73 -0.35
C PRO A 6 -59.92 10.77 0.15
N ILE A 7 -59.05 10.02 -0.51
CA ILE A 7 -57.60 9.96 -0.27
C ILE A 7 -56.96 11.23 -0.84
N SER A 8 -56.20 11.96 -0.01
CA SER A 8 -55.42 13.13 -0.42
C SER A 8 -54.18 12.70 -1.23
N LEU A 9 -54.18 12.98 -2.53
CA LEU A 9 -53.02 12.84 -3.41
C LEU A 9 -51.95 13.87 -3.01
N LYS A 10 -50.85 13.44 -2.37
CA LYS A 10 -49.65 14.27 -2.20
C LYS A 10 -48.98 14.43 -3.56
N SER A 11 -48.91 15.66 -4.05
CA SER A 11 -48.21 16.03 -5.28
C SER A 11 -46.71 15.76 -5.16
N TRP A 12 -46.20 14.91 -6.04
CA TRP A 12 -44.77 14.68 -6.23
C TRP A 12 -44.09 15.96 -6.71
N SER A 13 -42.98 16.35 -6.08
CA SER A 13 -42.08 17.41 -6.55
C SER A 13 -40.78 16.78 -7.04
N PRO A 14 -40.24 17.17 -8.21
CA PRO A 14 -39.01 16.59 -8.73
C PRO A 14 -37.82 16.96 -7.82
N PRO A 15 -36.84 16.06 -7.66
CA PRO A 15 -35.64 16.36 -6.88
C PRO A 15 -34.88 17.52 -7.53
N THR A 16 -34.60 18.54 -6.72
CA THR A 16 -33.71 19.66 -7.02
C THR A 16 -32.39 19.14 -7.57
N LYS A 17 -31.88 19.76 -8.64
CA LYS A 17 -30.62 19.42 -9.29
C LYS A 17 -29.49 19.37 -8.25
N GLU A 18 -29.14 18.17 -7.77
CA GLU A 18 -27.83 17.92 -7.18
C GLU A 18 -26.80 18.32 -8.22
N SER A 19 -25.96 19.30 -7.88
CA SER A 19 -24.81 19.62 -8.71
C SER A 19 -23.99 18.34 -8.82
N LYS A 20 -23.94 17.76 -10.03
CA LYS A 20 -22.89 16.81 -10.38
C LYS A 20 -21.57 17.53 -10.13
N ARG A 21 -20.96 17.33 -8.95
CA ARG A 21 -19.54 17.59 -8.77
C ARG A 21 -18.88 16.70 -9.82
N GLU A 22 -18.33 17.31 -10.85
CA GLU A 22 -17.39 16.64 -11.73
C GLU A 22 -16.32 16.06 -10.83
N GLN A 23 -16.41 14.76 -10.53
CA GLN A 23 -15.35 14.05 -9.85
C GLN A 23 -14.19 14.03 -10.84
N LYS A 24 -13.34 15.06 -10.76
CA LYS A 24 -12.06 15.09 -11.46
C LYS A 24 -11.35 13.79 -11.07
N VAL A 25 -11.21 12.89 -12.04
CA VAL A 25 -10.52 11.61 -11.84
C VAL A 25 -9.11 11.95 -11.35
N LEU A 26 -8.84 11.66 -10.07
CA LEU A 26 -7.53 11.95 -9.50
C LEU A 26 -6.51 10.99 -10.12
N VAL A 27 -5.48 11.58 -10.71
CA VAL A 27 -4.37 10.83 -11.30
C VAL A 27 -3.15 11.07 -10.43
N PHE A 28 -2.67 10.03 -9.73
CA PHE A 28 -1.49 10.12 -8.84
C PHE A 28 -0.16 10.26 -9.61
N ASP A 29 0.13 11.35 -10.30
CA ASP A 29 1.42 11.45 -11.01
C ASP A 29 2.54 11.90 -10.06
N ALA A 30 3.41 10.96 -9.63
CA ALA A 30 4.52 11.26 -8.73
C ALA A 30 5.42 12.40 -9.26
N SER A 31 5.62 12.48 -10.58
CA SER A 31 6.46 13.51 -11.19
C SER A 31 5.86 14.91 -11.06
N LEU A 32 4.54 15.02 -11.01
CA LEU A 32 3.83 16.28 -10.77
C LEU A 32 3.71 16.56 -9.27
N LEU A 33 3.24 15.56 -8.51
CA LEU A 33 2.93 15.70 -7.09
C LEU A 33 4.14 16.01 -6.21
N GLN A 34 5.36 15.60 -6.60
CA GLN A 34 6.58 15.94 -5.87
C GLN A 34 6.89 17.45 -5.85
N HIS A 35 6.30 18.22 -6.78
CA HIS A 35 6.48 19.67 -6.90
C HIS A 35 5.30 20.46 -6.31
N GLU A 36 4.24 19.78 -5.87
CA GLU A 36 3.08 20.42 -5.24
C GLU A 36 3.38 20.81 -3.81
N LEU A 37 2.98 22.02 -3.42
CA LEU A 37 3.20 22.53 -2.06
C LEU A 37 2.24 21.92 -1.03
N ASN A 38 1.09 21.40 -1.49
CA ASN A 38 0.05 20.86 -0.62
C ASN A 38 -0.27 19.41 -1.03
N ILE A 39 -0.39 18.54 -0.03
CA ILE A 39 -0.85 17.17 -0.21
C ILE A 39 -2.35 17.20 -0.55
N PRO A 40 -2.82 16.60 -1.67
CA PRO A 40 -4.24 16.54 -1.97
C PRO A 40 -5.02 15.81 -0.87
N ALA A 41 -6.23 16.30 -0.57
CA ALA A 41 -7.04 15.82 0.54
C ALA A 41 -7.33 14.32 0.51
N GLN A 42 -7.33 13.69 -0.68
CA GLN A 42 -7.53 12.26 -0.85
C GLN A 42 -6.41 11.41 -0.24
N PHE A 43 -5.22 11.98 -0.01
CA PHE A 43 -4.07 11.32 0.63
C PHE A 43 -3.94 11.64 2.13
N ILE A 44 -4.77 12.55 2.64
CA ILE A 44 -4.77 12.90 4.06
C ILE A 44 -5.66 11.90 4.78
N TRP A 45 -5.06 11.17 5.72
CA TRP A 45 -5.80 10.23 6.57
C TRP A 45 -6.42 10.98 7.76
N PRO A 46 -7.59 10.54 8.26
CA PRO A 46 -8.23 11.14 9.44
C PRO A 46 -7.31 11.16 10.66
N ASP A 47 -7.44 12.17 11.52
CA ASP A 47 -6.59 12.34 12.70
C ASP A 47 -6.72 11.19 13.71
N ASP A 48 -7.91 10.58 13.80
CA ASP A 48 -8.18 9.41 14.65
C ASP A 48 -7.51 8.11 14.18
N GLU A 49 -7.02 8.08 12.93
CA GLU A 49 -6.25 6.96 12.37
C GLU A 49 -4.74 7.20 12.37
N LYS A 50 -4.30 8.42 12.73
CA LYS A 50 -2.87 8.75 12.81
C LYS A 50 -2.26 8.15 14.08
N PRO A 51 -0.99 7.72 14.03
CA PRO A 51 -0.26 7.38 15.25
C PRO A 51 -0.35 8.54 16.24
N SER A 52 -0.94 8.32 17.41
CA SER A 52 -1.13 9.40 18.38
C SER A 52 0.22 9.75 19.02
N ALA A 53 0.57 11.04 19.05
CA ALA A 53 1.79 11.51 19.71
C ALA A 53 1.78 11.24 21.23
N ASP A 54 0.59 11.02 21.80
CA ASP A 54 0.37 10.76 23.23
C ASP A 54 0.51 9.28 23.61
N GLN A 55 0.84 8.39 22.66
CA GLN A 55 1.13 6.99 23.02
C GLN A 55 2.44 6.92 23.83
N PRO A 56 2.49 6.11 24.92
CA PRO A 56 3.73 5.84 25.61
C PRO A 56 4.79 5.41 24.59
N GLN A 57 5.94 6.07 24.61
CA GLN A 57 7.06 5.72 23.74
C GLN A 57 7.44 4.26 24.06
N THR A 58 7.08 3.35 23.17
CA THR A 58 7.48 1.95 23.31
C THR A 58 8.99 1.90 23.10
N PRO A 59 9.72 1.13 23.92
CA PRO A 59 11.14 0.95 23.67
C PRO A 59 11.32 0.37 22.27
N PRO A 60 12.39 0.77 21.54
CA PRO A 60 12.65 0.24 20.21
C PRO A 60 12.65 -1.29 20.22
N LEU A 61 11.97 -1.87 19.24
CA LEU A 61 11.96 -3.31 19.07
C LEU A 61 13.38 -3.77 18.66
N VAL A 62 14.04 -4.53 19.53
CA VAL A 62 15.36 -5.10 19.24
C VAL A 62 15.17 -6.42 18.51
N VAL A 63 15.46 -6.44 17.21
CA VAL A 63 15.40 -7.65 16.37
C VAL A 63 16.81 -7.95 15.84
N PRO A 64 17.59 -8.81 16.52
CA PRO A 64 18.90 -9.19 16.01
C PRO A 64 18.76 -9.92 14.67
N PRO A 65 19.67 -9.68 13.71
CA PRO A 65 19.62 -10.38 12.43
C PRO A 65 19.97 -11.87 12.61
N ILE A 66 19.30 -12.72 11.84
CA ILE A 66 19.54 -14.15 11.79
C ILE A 66 20.63 -14.43 10.75
N ASP A 67 21.76 -14.96 11.20
CA ASP A 67 22.89 -15.32 10.33
C ASP A 67 22.67 -16.69 9.68
N LEU A 68 22.59 -16.72 8.34
CA LEU A 68 22.39 -17.94 7.56
C LEU A 68 23.69 -18.57 7.05
N ARG A 69 24.88 -18.06 7.39
CA ARG A 69 26.15 -18.62 6.90
C ARG A 69 26.33 -20.08 7.28
N GLY A 70 26.22 -20.39 8.58
CA GLY A 70 26.35 -21.75 9.10
C GLY A 70 25.22 -22.67 8.62
N PHE A 71 24.03 -22.10 8.39
CA PHE A 71 22.92 -22.82 7.77
C PHE A 71 23.26 -23.26 6.33
N LEU A 72 23.86 -22.38 5.53
CA LEU A 72 24.25 -22.67 4.16
C LEU A 72 25.48 -23.59 4.04
N THR A 73 26.36 -23.62 5.05
CA THR A 73 27.53 -24.52 5.09
C THR A 73 27.24 -25.89 5.70
N GLY A 74 26.05 -26.09 6.28
CA GLY A 74 25.63 -27.37 6.84
C GLY A 74 26.08 -27.62 8.29
N GLU A 75 26.41 -26.56 9.04
CA GLU A 75 26.83 -26.66 10.44
C GLU A 75 25.63 -26.94 11.36
N PRO A 76 25.56 -28.10 12.06
CA PRO A 76 24.37 -28.51 12.80
C PRO A 76 23.93 -27.50 13.87
N ASP A 77 24.88 -26.94 14.62
CA ASP A 77 24.58 -25.98 15.70
C ASP A 77 24.06 -24.65 15.13
N ALA A 78 24.63 -24.18 14.02
CA ALA A 78 24.18 -22.96 13.37
C ALA A 78 22.79 -23.13 12.74
N ILE A 79 22.48 -24.29 12.17
CA ILE A 79 21.15 -24.64 11.67
C ILE A 79 20.13 -24.62 12.81
N SER A 80 20.43 -25.31 13.92
CA SER A 80 19.55 -25.36 15.08
C SER A 80 19.29 -23.96 15.66
N ASN A 81 20.34 -23.15 15.78
CA ASN A 81 20.23 -21.77 16.26
C ASN A 81 19.39 -20.89 15.32
N ALA A 82 19.59 -20.97 14.00
CA ALA A 82 18.81 -20.19 13.04
C ALA A 82 17.32 -20.56 13.09
N ILE A 83 16.98 -21.85 13.18
CA ILE A 83 15.59 -22.32 13.33
C ILE A 83 14.95 -21.76 14.60
N MET A 84 15.66 -21.86 15.74
CA MET A 84 15.19 -21.34 17.02
C MET A 84 14.91 -19.84 16.97
N LEU A 85 15.82 -19.05 16.36
CA LEU A 85 15.65 -17.60 16.22
C LEU A 85 14.49 -17.22 15.30
N VAL A 86 14.27 -17.97 14.21
CA VAL A 86 13.11 -17.76 13.33
C VAL A 86 11.81 -18.05 14.08
N ASP A 87 11.76 -19.15 14.82
CA ASP A 87 10.58 -19.53 15.61
C ASP A 87 10.25 -18.46 16.67
N GLU A 88 11.25 -18.04 17.44
CA GLU A 88 11.11 -16.99 18.44
C GLU A 88 10.61 -15.67 17.83
N ALA A 89 11.22 -15.23 16.72
CA ALA A 89 10.83 -13.99 16.06
C ALA A 89 9.39 -14.05 15.50
N CYS A 90 9.00 -15.20 14.93
CA CYS A 90 7.64 -15.43 14.46
C CYS A 90 6.62 -15.37 15.60
N GLN A 91 6.92 -15.99 16.75
CA GLN A 91 6.02 -16.03 17.90
C GLN A 91 5.92 -14.67 18.62
N LYS A 92 7.03 -13.94 18.75
CA LYS A 92 7.05 -12.69 19.51
C LYS A 92 6.62 -11.47 18.69
N HIS A 93 7.05 -11.37 17.43
CA HIS A 93 6.95 -10.13 16.65
C HIS A 93 6.39 -10.31 15.24
N GLY A 94 6.47 -11.51 14.66
CA GLY A 94 6.05 -11.79 13.29
C GLY A 94 6.98 -11.22 12.21
N PHE A 95 8.19 -10.78 12.58
CA PHE A 95 9.17 -10.19 11.68
C PHE A 95 10.61 -10.47 12.14
N PHE A 96 11.52 -10.69 11.19
CA PHE A 96 12.96 -10.85 11.41
C PHE A 96 13.75 -10.35 10.21
N GLN A 97 15.05 -10.11 10.40
CA GLN A 97 16.00 -9.80 9.33
C GLN A 97 16.97 -10.96 9.16
N VAL A 98 17.39 -11.24 7.93
CA VAL A 98 18.38 -12.27 7.63
C VAL A 98 19.65 -11.64 7.05
N VAL A 99 20.80 -12.15 7.44
CA VAL A 99 22.12 -11.78 6.90
C VAL A 99 22.87 -13.02 6.43
N ASN A 100 23.88 -12.82 5.59
CA ASN A 100 24.61 -13.92 4.94
C ASN A 100 23.67 -14.93 4.24
N HIS A 101 22.58 -14.45 3.66
CA HIS A 101 21.54 -15.26 3.00
C HIS A 101 21.98 -15.89 1.66
N GLY A 102 23.24 -15.72 1.24
CA GLY A 102 23.80 -16.32 0.02
C GLY A 102 23.33 -15.69 -1.30
N ILE A 103 22.54 -14.61 -1.27
CA ILE A 103 22.13 -13.89 -2.48
C ILE A 103 23.27 -12.94 -2.87
N ASP A 104 23.71 -13.01 -4.12
CA ASP A 104 24.77 -12.16 -4.64
C ASP A 104 24.41 -10.67 -4.53
N SER A 105 25.30 -9.90 -3.91
CA SER A 105 25.21 -8.43 -3.84
C SER A 105 25.03 -7.76 -5.21
N LYS A 106 25.62 -8.31 -6.28
CA LYS A 106 25.45 -7.77 -7.63
C LYS A 106 24.01 -7.91 -8.11
N LEU A 107 23.36 -9.04 -7.81
CA LEU A 107 21.96 -9.27 -8.15
C LEU A 107 21.04 -8.29 -7.41
N ILE A 108 21.30 -8.06 -6.11
CA ILE A 108 20.55 -7.08 -5.30
C ILE A 108 20.71 -5.67 -5.88
N ASN A 109 21.93 -5.27 -6.24
CA ASN A 109 22.20 -3.96 -6.82
C ASN A 109 21.51 -3.77 -8.18
N GLU A 110 21.56 -4.77 -9.06
CA GLU A 110 20.86 -4.70 -10.35
C GLU A 110 19.34 -4.68 -10.16
N ALA A 111 18.78 -5.41 -9.19
CA ALA A 111 17.36 -5.31 -8.85
C ALA A 111 16.97 -3.89 -8.41
N HIS A 112 17.73 -3.27 -7.50
CA HIS A 112 17.50 -1.88 -7.09
C HIS A 112 17.61 -0.90 -8.25
N LYS A 113 18.60 -1.07 -9.13
CA LYS A 113 18.80 -0.24 -10.32
C LYS A 113 17.63 -0.36 -11.30
N ASN A 114 17.15 -1.58 -11.56
CA ASN A 114 16.02 -1.82 -12.45
C ASN A 114 14.72 -1.22 -11.89
N ILE A 115 14.46 -1.39 -10.59
CA ILE A 115 13.30 -0.80 -9.92
C ILE A 115 13.36 0.73 -9.98
N SER A 116 14.53 1.32 -9.66
CA SER A 116 14.73 2.78 -9.70
C SER A 116 14.55 3.33 -11.12
N SER A 117 15.10 2.63 -12.11
CA SER A 117 14.95 3.01 -13.52
C SER A 117 13.49 2.97 -13.95
N PHE A 118 12.74 1.92 -13.58
CA PHE A 118 11.32 1.80 -13.90
C PHE A 118 10.49 2.93 -13.30
N PHE A 119 10.64 3.21 -11.99
CA PHE A 119 9.84 4.24 -11.33
C PHE A 119 10.23 5.67 -11.73
N GLY A 120 11.45 5.86 -12.23
CA GLY A 120 11.92 7.11 -12.85
C GLY A 120 11.37 7.39 -14.24
N LEU A 121 10.72 6.42 -14.90
CA LEU A 121 10.09 6.64 -16.20
C LEU A 121 8.88 7.60 -16.09
N PRO A 122 8.56 8.36 -17.15
CA PRO A 122 7.32 9.13 -17.22
C PRO A 122 6.10 8.24 -17.01
N LEU A 123 5.03 8.83 -16.45
CA LEU A 123 3.79 8.09 -16.17
C LEU A 123 3.26 7.32 -17.39
N LEU A 124 3.24 7.96 -18.56
CA LEU A 124 2.73 7.32 -19.79
C LEU A 124 3.48 6.03 -20.13
N GLU A 125 4.79 5.97 -19.85
CA GLU A 125 5.60 4.77 -20.06
C GLU A 125 5.28 3.70 -19.02
N LYS A 126 5.20 4.08 -17.72
CA LYS A 126 4.85 3.14 -16.64
C LYS A 126 3.47 2.50 -16.85
N ARG A 127 2.51 3.26 -17.41
CA ARG A 127 1.15 2.78 -17.75
C ARG A 127 1.10 1.69 -18.81
N ARG A 128 2.16 1.51 -19.60
CA ARG A 128 2.24 0.35 -20.53
C ARG A 128 2.25 -0.99 -19.79
N ALA A 129 2.68 -0.99 -18.53
CA ALA A 129 2.65 -2.13 -17.63
C ALA A 129 1.43 -2.14 -16.70
N GLU A 130 0.41 -1.30 -16.93
CA GLU A 130 -0.73 -1.15 -16.01
C GLU A 130 -1.48 -2.47 -15.78
N LYS A 131 -1.79 -2.73 -14.52
CA LYS A 131 -2.50 -3.92 -14.07
C LYS A 131 -3.91 -3.95 -14.68
N LYS A 132 -4.22 -4.99 -15.46
CA LYS A 132 -5.54 -5.19 -16.04
C LYS A 132 -6.49 -5.86 -15.05
N ALA A 133 -7.79 -5.73 -15.31
CA ALA A 133 -8.81 -6.45 -14.54
C ALA A 133 -8.58 -7.97 -14.65
N GLY A 134 -8.48 -8.65 -13.51
CA GLY A 134 -8.22 -10.09 -13.43
C GLY A 134 -6.73 -10.47 -13.32
N ASP A 135 -5.80 -9.57 -13.64
CA ASP A 135 -4.36 -9.86 -13.50
C ASP A 135 -3.93 -9.78 -12.02
N VAL A 136 -2.88 -10.53 -11.65
CA VAL A 136 -2.20 -10.41 -10.35
C VAL A 136 -0.96 -9.51 -10.43
N SER A 137 -0.37 -9.44 -11.61
CA SER A 137 0.81 -8.65 -11.96
C SER A 137 0.45 -7.33 -12.65
N GLY A 138 1.42 -6.42 -12.74
CA GLY A 138 1.29 -5.12 -13.36
C GLY A 138 1.51 -3.96 -12.39
N TYR A 139 1.52 -2.77 -12.97
CA TYR A 139 1.71 -1.49 -12.33
C TYR A 139 0.38 -0.93 -11.82
N ALA A 140 0.39 -0.36 -10.62
CA ALA A 140 -0.74 0.29 -9.98
C ALA A 140 -0.29 1.51 -9.17
N ARG A 141 -1.22 2.44 -8.94
CA ARG A 141 -0.94 3.74 -8.30
C ARG A 141 -2.00 4.06 -7.27
N SER A 142 -1.58 4.30 -6.03
CA SER A 142 -2.39 4.78 -4.90
C SER A 142 -3.76 4.11 -4.70
N PHE A 143 -3.99 2.97 -5.35
CA PHE A 143 -5.28 2.31 -5.50
C PHE A 143 -6.44 3.26 -5.91
N THR A 144 -6.17 4.26 -6.76
CA THR A 144 -7.17 5.25 -7.19
C THR A 144 -8.33 4.64 -7.98
N ASN A 145 -8.17 3.40 -8.47
CA ASN A 145 -9.21 2.63 -9.13
C ASN A 145 -10.20 1.98 -8.15
N ARG A 146 -9.86 1.92 -6.85
CA ARG A 146 -10.61 1.17 -5.83
C ARG A 146 -11.13 2.06 -4.71
N PHE A 147 -10.41 3.13 -4.39
CA PHE A 147 -10.75 4.06 -3.32
C PHE A 147 -10.79 5.50 -3.83
N SER A 148 -11.60 6.34 -3.18
CA SER A 148 -11.76 7.77 -3.50
C SER A 148 -11.14 8.72 -2.47
N SER A 149 -10.75 8.19 -1.31
CA SER A 149 -10.09 8.89 -0.19
C SER A 149 -9.22 7.91 0.59
N LYS A 150 -8.42 8.38 1.55
CA LYS A 150 -7.43 7.58 2.29
C LYS A 150 -6.48 6.84 1.36
N LEU A 151 -6.11 7.50 0.26
CA LEU A 151 -5.20 6.97 -0.74
C LEU A 151 -3.80 6.85 -0.13
N SER A 152 -3.09 5.81 -0.55
CA SER A 152 -1.69 5.63 -0.17
C SER A 152 -0.79 6.46 -1.08
N TRP A 153 0.21 7.14 -0.50
CA TRP A 153 1.22 7.90 -1.27
C TRP A 153 2.27 6.95 -1.84
N LYS A 154 1.90 6.12 -2.81
CA LYS A 154 2.79 5.13 -3.42
C LYS A 154 2.35 4.69 -4.80
N GLU A 155 3.35 4.24 -5.57
CA GLU A 155 3.16 3.41 -6.75
C GLU A 155 3.67 2.00 -6.44
N THR A 156 3.13 1.01 -7.15
CA THR A 156 3.50 -0.40 -6.98
C THR A 156 3.62 -1.07 -8.34
N VAL A 157 4.60 -1.97 -8.50
CA VAL A 157 4.69 -2.85 -9.66
C VAL A 157 4.85 -4.28 -9.19
N ASN A 158 3.99 -5.16 -9.69
CA ASN A 158 4.11 -6.59 -9.49
C ASN A 158 4.64 -7.20 -10.80
N PRO A 159 5.92 -7.61 -10.87
CA PRO A 159 6.44 -8.25 -12.08
C PRO A 159 5.68 -9.56 -12.38
N LYS A 160 5.68 -9.96 -13.64
CA LYS A 160 5.13 -11.25 -14.09
C LYS A 160 6.05 -12.40 -13.74
#